data_AF-A0A117MAP4-F1
#
_entry.id   AF-A0A117MAP4-F1
#
_cell.length_a   1.000
_cell.length_b   1.000
_cell.length_c   1.000
_cell.angle_alpha   90.00
_cell.angle_beta   90.00
_cell.angle_gamma   90.00
#
_symmetry.space_group_name_H-M   'P 1'
#
loop_
_entity.id
_entity.type
_entity.pdbx_description
1 polymer ?
#
loop_
_entity_poly.entity_id
_entity_poly.type
_entity_poly.pdbx_seq_one_letter_code
_entity_poly.pdbx_strand_id
1 'polypeptide(L)'
;MNLEEFEGGYRLLSLKGLSRYDGTGNTPVYVAAFGKVFDFTGSRRWAGGTHMRLHSSGEELTSDILRDSPHEAARLDRGEPVALLVFTMKEILEHEAGSTGKTYSPIVGKVYDVSDGPEKALIVGISAYTPSELTFFDGLEGRKSFIAIEGKVCDVTFSEGWVDVSETIGVLQPGHDITREIPEHPVSPNFFESAEIVGLLVFDYDELARFSGAAGTKAYVASGGIVYDISGIDSALTLGGTDITGEINEDNSLAGIIDSSPIVGFMINE
;
A
#
# COMPACT_ATOMS: atom_id res chain seq x y z
N MET A 1 4.68 5.29 -11.00
CA MET A 1 3.73 4.19 -11.28
C MET A 1 2.38 4.80 -11.57
N ASN A 2 1.62 4.26 -12.52
CA ASN A 2 0.21 4.62 -12.68
C ASN A 2 -0.61 3.75 -11.71
N LEU A 3 -1.32 4.37 -10.77
CA LEU A 3 -2.14 3.63 -9.80
C LEU A 3 -3.47 3.15 -10.41
N GLU A 4 -3.93 3.79 -11.48
CA GLU A 4 -5.15 3.37 -12.19
C GLU A 4 -5.02 1.94 -12.73
N GLU A 5 -3.83 1.61 -13.25
CA GLU A 5 -3.47 0.31 -13.82
C GLU A 5 -2.89 -0.66 -12.77
N PHE A 6 -2.86 -0.30 -11.49
CA PHE A 6 -2.33 -1.19 -10.45
C PHE A 6 -3.34 -2.29 -10.12
N GLU A 7 -2.95 -3.53 -10.36
CA GLU A 7 -3.76 -4.74 -10.12
C GLU A 7 -3.07 -5.71 -9.12
N GLY A 8 -2.03 -5.24 -8.42
CA GLY A 8 -1.20 -6.08 -7.57
C GLY A 8 0.00 -6.69 -8.31
N GLY A 9 0.44 -7.88 -7.90
CA GLY A 9 1.57 -8.61 -8.49
C GLY A 9 2.96 -8.10 -8.09
N TYR A 10 3.04 -6.99 -7.36
CA TYR A 10 4.25 -6.52 -6.71
C TYR A 10 4.15 -6.74 -5.21
N ARG A 11 5.27 -7.14 -4.60
CA ARG A 11 5.40 -7.06 -3.16
C ARG A 11 5.40 -5.58 -2.73
N LEU A 12 4.68 -5.25 -1.67
CA LEU A 12 4.71 -3.93 -1.06
C LEU A 12 5.55 -3.99 0.22
N LEU A 13 6.47 -3.03 0.36
CA LEU A 13 7.26 -2.82 1.57
C LEU A 13 6.99 -1.43 2.12
N SER A 14 6.79 -1.35 3.44
CA SER A 14 6.82 -0.10 4.19
C SER A 14 8.27 0.34 4.41
N LEU A 15 8.51 1.56 4.92
CA LEU A 15 9.86 1.97 5.34
C LEU A 15 10.40 1.08 6.46
N LYS A 16 9.55 0.80 7.45
CA LYS A 16 9.87 -0.10 8.56
C LYS A 16 10.16 -1.52 8.04
N GLY A 17 9.35 -2.04 7.10
CA GLY A 17 9.59 -3.33 6.47
C GLY A 17 10.90 -3.38 5.68
N LEU A 18 11.21 -2.31 4.93
CA LEU A 18 12.46 -2.16 4.19
C LEU A 18 13.67 -2.24 5.12
N SER A 19 13.62 -1.61 6.29
CA SER A 19 14.74 -1.55 7.25
C SER A 19 15.23 -2.91 7.74
N ARG A 20 14.41 -3.96 7.61
CA ARG A 20 14.77 -5.34 7.98
C ARG A 20 15.67 -6.03 6.94
N TYR A 21 15.82 -5.43 5.76
CA TYR A 21 16.63 -5.93 4.65
C TYR A 21 17.96 -5.18 4.56
N ASP A 22 18.67 -5.17 5.68
CA ASP A 22 19.90 -4.41 5.91
C ASP A 22 21.18 -5.23 5.64
N GLY A 23 21.08 -6.49 5.21
CA GLY A 23 22.24 -7.36 5.00
C GLY A 23 22.88 -7.92 6.27
N THR A 24 22.39 -7.58 7.46
CA THR A 24 22.89 -8.10 8.73
C THR A 24 22.19 -9.40 9.09
N GLY A 25 22.83 -10.26 9.88
CA GLY A 25 22.19 -11.51 10.32
C GLY A 25 21.74 -12.45 9.18
N ASN A 26 22.35 -12.35 7.99
CA ASN A 26 21.99 -13.08 6.77
C ASN A 26 20.62 -12.68 6.17
N THR A 27 20.15 -11.45 6.43
CA THR A 27 19.03 -10.86 5.70
C THR A 27 19.47 -10.42 4.29
N PRO A 28 18.55 -10.35 3.32
CA PRO A 28 18.83 -9.73 2.03
C PRO A 28 19.25 -8.25 2.17
N VAL A 29 19.97 -7.73 1.17
CA VAL A 29 20.42 -6.34 1.09
C VAL A 29 19.49 -5.61 0.13
N TYR A 30 18.50 -4.90 0.65
CA TYR A 30 17.58 -4.13 -0.20
C TYR A 30 17.86 -2.63 -0.11
N VAL A 31 17.59 -1.93 -1.20
CA VAL A 31 17.67 -0.47 -1.27
C VAL A 31 16.44 0.03 -2.00
N ALA A 32 15.76 1.03 -1.45
CA ALA A 32 14.70 1.72 -2.17
C ALA A 32 15.24 2.96 -2.89
N ALA A 33 14.75 3.18 -4.10
CA ALA A 33 15.03 4.37 -4.90
C ALA A 33 13.87 4.60 -5.87
N PHE A 34 13.42 5.85 -5.97
CA PHE A 34 12.35 6.29 -6.87
C PHE A 34 11.05 5.47 -6.76
N GLY A 35 10.66 5.11 -5.52
CA GLY A 35 9.47 4.30 -5.25
C GLY A 35 9.58 2.81 -5.52
N LYS A 36 10.77 2.32 -5.86
CA LYS A 36 11.05 0.93 -6.17
C LYS A 36 12.10 0.37 -5.22
N VAL A 37 12.01 -0.91 -4.90
CA VAL A 37 12.98 -1.62 -4.05
C VAL A 37 13.78 -2.59 -4.90
N PHE A 38 15.09 -2.57 -4.74
CA PHE A 38 16.03 -3.39 -5.50
C PHE A 38 16.86 -4.29 -4.59
N ASP A 39 17.10 -5.52 -5.04
CA ASP A 39 17.92 -6.51 -4.34
C ASP A 39 19.39 -6.42 -4.76
N PHE A 40 20.25 -6.11 -3.79
CA PHE A 40 21.70 -6.04 -3.93
C PHE A 40 22.46 -7.14 -3.17
N THR A 41 21.78 -8.19 -2.70
CA THR A 41 22.35 -9.26 -1.87
C THR A 41 23.58 -9.91 -2.52
N GLY A 42 23.57 -10.10 -3.84
CA GLY A 42 24.70 -10.66 -4.60
C GLY A 42 25.84 -9.67 -4.88
N SER A 43 25.71 -8.41 -4.51
CA SER A 43 26.65 -7.35 -4.88
C SER A 43 27.80 -7.23 -3.87
N ARG A 44 29.03 -7.52 -4.33
CA ARG A 44 30.25 -7.29 -3.51
C ARG A 44 30.41 -5.84 -3.05
N ARG A 45 29.79 -4.88 -3.76
CA ARG A 45 29.84 -3.45 -3.40
C ARG A 45 28.91 -3.09 -2.23
N TRP A 46 28.02 -3.99 -1.85
CA TRP A 46 27.10 -3.87 -0.73
C TRP A 46 27.36 -4.95 0.34
N ALA A 47 28.57 -5.54 0.34
CA ALA A 47 28.91 -6.60 1.28
C ALA A 47 28.79 -6.09 2.73
N GLY A 48 28.02 -6.83 3.54
CA GLY A 48 27.73 -6.45 4.93
C GLY A 48 26.77 -5.27 5.07
N GLY A 49 25.93 -5.00 4.06
CA GLY A 49 24.84 -4.05 4.16
C GLY A 49 25.22 -2.58 3.98
N THR A 50 26.45 -2.30 3.57
CA THR A 50 26.92 -0.92 3.39
C THR A 50 27.55 -0.72 2.03
N HIS A 51 27.31 0.44 1.44
CA HIS A 51 27.95 0.89 0.22
C HIS A 51 28.91 2.03 0.52
N MET A 52 30.19 1.81 0.22
CA MET A 52 31.27 2.80 0.41
C MET A 52 31.39 3.35 1.85
N ARG A 53 30.85 2.62 2.84
CA ARG A 53 30.72 3.07 4.25
C ARG A 53 29.95 4.38 4.42
N LEU A 54 29.15 4.75 3.41
CA LEU A 54 28.40 6.01 3.36
C LEU A 54 26.89 5.76 3.34
N HIS A 55 26.44 4.74 2.63
CA HIS A 55 25.01 4.41 2.50
C HIS A 55 24.73 3.02 3.08
N SER A 56 23.62 2.88 3.78
CA SER A 56 23.18 1.60 4.34
C SER A 56 22.09 0.98 3.45
N SER A 57 22.03 -0.34 3.38
CA SER A 57 20.82 -1.03 2.90
C SER A 57 19.72 -0.98 3.96
N GLY A 58 18.51 -1.33 3.55
CA GLY A 58 17.30 -1.12 4.35
C GLY A 58 16.82 0.34 4.34
N GLU A 59 17.39 1.17 3.47
CA GLU A 59 17.09 2.60 3.39
C GLU A 59 16.52 2.98 2.02
N GLU A 60 15.74 4.04 2.02
CA GLU A 60 15.34 4.81 0.85
C GLU A 60 16.46 5.80 0.53
N LEU A 61 17.07 5.72 -0.66
CA LEU A 61 18.31 6.43 -1.03
C LEU A 61 18.15 7.33 -2.26
N THR A 62 16.94 7.75 -2.63
CA THR A 62 16.71 8.55 -3.85
C THR A 62 17.54 9.84 -3.86
N SER A 63 17.51 10.61 -2.78
CA SER A 63 18.26 11.87 -2.68
C SER A 63 19.78 11.63 -2.65
N ASP A 64 20.24 10.62 -1.92
CA ASP A 64 21.64 10.21 -1.86
C ASP A 64 22.19 9.80 -3.23
N ILE A 65 21.40 9.03 -4.00
CA ILE A 65 21.76 8.61 -5.36
C ILE A 65 21.90 9.82 -6.29
N LEU A 66 21.00 10.80 -6.19
CA LEU A 66 21.05 11.98 -7.05
C LEU A 66 22.16 12.96 -6.67
N ARG A 67 22.53 13.04 -5.39
CA ARG A 67 23.51 14.00 -4.88
C ARG A 67 24.94 13.47 -4.89
N ASP A 68 25.12 12.22 -4.44
CA ASP A 68 26.43 11.70 -4.03
C ASP A 68 26.96 10.61 -4.98
N SER A 69 26.11 10.00 -5.82
CA SER A 69 26.51 8.93 -6.74
C SER A 69 27.25 9.46 -7.97
N PRO A 70 28.47 8.97 -8.29
CA PRO A 70 29.17 9.31 -9.54
C PRO A 70 28.56 8.64 -10.79
N HIS A 71 27.48 7.88 -10.62
CA HIS A 71 26.80 7.13 -11.66
C HIS A 71 25.27 7.34 -11.67
N GLU A 72 24.76 8.25 -10.83
CA GLU A 72 23.33 8.51 -10.65
C GLU A 72 22.53 7.18 -10.56
N ALA A 73 21.36 7.12 -11.20
CA ALA A 73 20.48 5.95 -11.21
C ALA A 73 20.91 4.81 -12.17
N ALA A 74 21.96 4.98 -12.99
CA ALA A 74 22.29 4.06 -14.10
C ALA A 74 22.67 2.62 -13.66
N ARG A 75 22.87 2.39 -12.36
CA ARG A 75 23.08 1.05 -11.79
C ARG A 75 21.78 0.34 -11.42
N LEU A 76 20.70 1.08 -11.18
CA LEU A 76 19.37 0.54 -10.91
C LEU A 76 18.75 -0.07 -12.16
N ASP A 77 19.04 0.47 -13.34
CA ASP A 77 18.55 -0.01 -14.65
C ASP A 77 19.00 -1.44 -15.02
N ARG A 78 19.78 -2.10 -14.16
CA ARG A 78 20.32 -3.45 -14.39
C ARG A 78 19.56 -4.55 -13.64
N GLY A 79 18.59 -4.19 -12.81
CA GLY A 79 17.79 -5.15 -12.03
C GLY A 79 16.32 -4.78 -12.05
N GLU A 80 15.47 -5.80 -12.14
CA GLU A 80 14.04 -5.61 -11.93
C GLU A 80 13.77 -5.33 -10.44
N PRO A 81 12.88 -4.37 -10.12
CA PRO A 81 12.45 -4.15 -8.75
C PRO A 81 11.84 -5.42 -8.14
N VAL A 82 12.17 -5.70 -6.89
CA VAL A 82 11.61 -6.83 -6.13
C VAL A 82 10.36 -6.43 -5.33
N ALA A 83 10.16 -5.14 -5.12
CA ALA A 83 9.00 -4.57 -4.45
C ALA A 83 8.79 -3.10 -4.81
N LEU A 84 7.65 -2.56 -4.42
CA LEU A 84 7.37 -1.13 -4.40
C LEU A 84 7.47 -0.61 -2.97
N LEU A 85 7.98 0.61 -2.84
CA LEU A 85 7.99 1.29 -1.54
C LEU A 85 6.66 2.04 -1.38
N VAL A 86 5.95 1.70 -0.31
CA VAL A 86 4.71 2.36 0.10
C VAL A 86 4.90 2.99 1.48
N PHE A 87 4.07 3.98 1.79
CA PHE A 87 4.13 4.75 3.03
C PHE A 87 2.74 4.82 3.63
N THR A 88 2.58 4.30 4.84
CA THR A 88 1.34 4.46 5.59
C THR A 88 1.23 5.88 6.17
N MET A 89 0.01 6.30 6.54
CA MET A 89 -0.16 7.61 7.18
C MET A 89 0.63 7.71 8.48
N LYS A 90 0.65 6.62 9.26
CA LYS A 90 1.45 6.52 10.47
C LYS A 90 2.94 6.75 10.21
N GLU A 91 3.53 6.08 9.21
CA GLU A 91 4.95 6.26 8.88
C GLU A 91 5.25 7.70 8.47
N ILE A 92 4.39 8.32 7.65
CA ILE A 92 4.56 9.72 7.25
C ILE A 92 4.58 10.65 8.48
N LEU A 93 3.61 10.50 9.39
CA LEU A 93 3.48 11.33 10.59
C LEU A 93 4.64 11.12 11.59
N GLU A 94 5.15 9.89 11.73
CA GLU A 94 6.30 9.58 12.59
C GLU A 94 7.59 10.25 12.12
N HIS A 95 7.72 10.50 10.80
CA HIS A 95 8.86 11.18 10.20
C HIS A 95 8.75 12.71 10.31
N GLU A 96 7.55 13.28 10.22
CA GLU A 96 7.32 14.72 10.51
C GLU A 96 7.69 15.09 11.96
N ALA A 97 7.56 14.15 12.90
CA ALA A 97 7.87 14.34 14.32
C ALA A 97 9.39 14.42 14.63
N GLY A 98 10.28 14.39 13.61
CA GLY A 98 11.69 14.76 13.74
C GLY A 98 12.65 13.64 14.13
N SER A 99 12.31 12.37 13.87
CA SER A 99 13.08 11.21 14.32
C SER A 99 14.28 10.84 13.41
N THR A 100 14.25 11.19 12.12
CA THR A 100 15.22 10.68 11.12
C THR A 100 15.88 11.75 10.24
N GLY A 101 15.43 13.01 10.33
CA GLY A 101 15.89 14.08 9.43
C GLY A 101 15.30 14.01 8.01
N LYS A 102 14.46 13.00 7.71
CA LYS A 102 13.65 12.94 6.50
C LYS A 102 12.21 13.35 6.78
N THR A 103 11.64 14.17 5.90
CA THR A 103 10.24 14.60 5.94
C THR A 103 9.55 14.18 4.66
N TYR A 104 8.38 13.54 4.78
CA TYR A 104 7.63 13.03 3.64
C TYR A 104 6.29 13.75 3.49
N SER A 105 5.86 13.97 2.25
CA SER A 105 4.57 14.60 1.93
C SER A 105 3.82 13.77 0.89
N PRO A 106 2.60 13.28 1.19
CA PRO A 106 1.75 12.60 0.22
C PRO A 106 1.02 13.62 -0.66
N ILE A 107 1.12 13.46 -1.98
CA ILE A 107 0.42 14.26 -2.98
C ILE A 107 -0.09 13.31 -4.05
N VAL A 108 -1.42 13.13 -4.11
CA VAL A 108 -2.12 12.38 -5.16
C VAL A 108 -1.50 10.98 -5.39
N GLY A 109 -1.55 10.12 -4.37
CA GLY A 109 -1.05 8.75 -4.46
C GLY A 109 0.46 8.60 -4.44
N LYS A 110 1.23 9.68 -4.53
CA LYS A 110 2.69 9.67 -4.51
C LYS A 110 3.20 10.28 -3.22
N VAL A 111 4.28 9.71 -2.69
CA VAL A 111 5.00 10.29 -1.56
C VAL A 111 6.28 10.95 -2.04
N TYR A 112 6.49 12.17 -1.56
CA TYR A 112 7.64 12.99 -1.85
C TYR A 112 8.52 13.13 -0.62
N ASP A 113 9.82 12.93 -0.77
CA ASP A 113 10.81 13.44 0.18
C ASP A 113 10.91 14.96 -0.03
N VAL A 114 10.55 15.72 1.01
CA VAL A 114 10.55 17.19 1.03
C VAL A 114 11.56 17.75 2.03
N SER A 115 12.52 16.94 2.47
CA SER A 115 13.51 17.30 3.50
C SER A 115 14.35 18.53 3.14
N ASP A 116 14.65 18.70 1.85
CA ASP A 116 15.43 19.82 1.32
C ASP A 116 14.57 20.99 0.82
N GLY A 117 13.26 20.98 1.11
CA GLY A 117 12.28 21.97 0.65
C GLY A 117 11.40 21.45 -0.50
N PRO A 118 10.16 21.96 -0.65
CA PRO A 118 9.19 21.48 -1.64
C PRO A 118 9.65 21.69 -3.09
N GLU A 119 10.52 22.66 -3.35
CA GLU A 119 11.09 22.92 -4.69
C GLU A 119 12.10 21.87 -5.15
N LYS A 120 12.59 21.03 -4.23
CA LYS A 120 13.49 19.89 -4.50
C LYS A 120 12.82 18.55 -4.24
N ALA A 121 11.50 18.53 -4.12
CA ALA A 121 10.75 17.34 -3.75
C ALA A 121 11.01 16.17 -4.73
N LEU A 122 11.35 15.01 -4.19
CA LEU A 122 11.64 13.80 -4.97
C LEU A 122 10.61 12.72 -4.67
N ILE A 123 10.06 12.09 -5.72
CA ILE A 123 9.14 10.97 -5.53
C ILE A 123 9.92 9.77 -4.98
N VAL A 124 9.49 9.30 -3.80
CA VAL A 124 10.13 8.20 -3.08
C VAL A 124 9.24 6.98 -2.89
N GLY A 125 7.93 7.10 -3.12
CA GLY A 125 7.01 5.97 -3.01
C GLY A 125 5.57 6.29 -3.30
N ILE A 126 4.69 5.40 -2.83
CA ILE A 126 3.25 5.44 -3.02
C ILE A 126 2.57 5.63 -1.67
N SER A 127 1.54 6.46 -1.61
CA SER A 127 0.71 6.63 -0.41
C SER A 127 -0.15 5.39 -0.19
N ALA A 128 -0.21 4.92 1.05
CA ALA A 128 -1.01 3.77 1.44
C ALA A 128 -1.78 4.06 2.73
N TYR A 129 -2.89 3.36 2.89
CA TYR A 129 -3.78 3.50 4.03
C TYR A 129 -4.14 2.11 4.53
N THR A 130 -3.99 1.87 5.84
CA THR A 130 -4.62 0.70 6.43
C THR A 130 -6.13 0.91 6.55
N PRO A 131 -6.95 -0.15 6.73
CA PRO A 131 -8.36 0.02 7.03
C PRO A 131 -8.61 0.95 8.23
N SER A 132 -7.82 0.82 9.29
CA SER A 132 -7.93 1.72 10.45
C SER A 132 -7.59 3.17 10.11
N GLU A 133 -6.54 3.40 9.33
CA GLU A 133 -6.18 4.76 8.89
C GLU A 133 -7.24 5.36 7.97
N LEU A 134 -7.82 4.54 7.08
CA LEU A 134 -8.85 4.97 6.15
C LEU A 134 -10.08 5.52 6.90
N THR A 135 -10.45 4.96 8.06
CA THR A 135 -11.61 5.43 8.86
C THR A 135 -11.52 6.89 9.28
N PHE A 136 -10.32 7.48 9.32
CA PHE A 136 -10.15 8.91 9.61
C PHE A 136 -10.74 9.81 8.51
N PHE A 137 -10.82 9.31 7.27
CA PHE A 137 -11.30 10.05 6.10
C PHE A 137 -12.81 9.85 5.89
N ASP A 138 -13.57 10.16 6.95
CA ASP A 138 -15.01 9.95 7.06
C ASP A 138 -15.86 11.11 6.51
N GLY A 139 -15.24 12.21 6.07
CA GLY A 139 -15.95 13.41 5.62
C GLY A 139 -16.58 14.26 6.73
N LEU A 140 -16.45 13.83 8.00
CA LEU A 140 -17.07 14.51 9.13
C LEU A 140 -16.18 15.65 9.64
N GLU A 141 -16.81 16.68 10.19
CA GLU A 141 -16.11 17.83 10.79
C GLU A 141 -15.09 18.52 9.85
N GLY A 142 -15.36 18.46 8.54
CA GLY A 142 -14.49 19.04 7.51
C GLY A 142 -13.27 18.18 7.15
N ARG A 143 -13.19 16.94 7.65
CA ARG A 143 -12.23 15.95 7.14
C ARG A 143 -12.55 15.59 5.70
N LYS A 144 -11.55 15.08 4.98
CA LYS A 144 -11.74 14.55 3.63
C LYS A 144 -12.57 13.27 3.67
N SER A 145 -13.23 12.97 2.55
CA SER A 145 -14.00 11.73 2.35
C SER A 145 -13.22 10.80 1.42
N PHE A 146 -12.63 9.74 1.94
CA PHE A 146 -11.96 8.71 1.12
C PHE A 146 -12.76 7.42 1.14
N ILE A 147 -12.63 6.65 0.07
CA ILE A 147 -13.18 5.30 -0.04
C ILE A 147 -12.15 4.38 -0.67
N ALA A 148 -12.25 3.07 -0.43
CA ALA A 148 -11.49 2.08 -1.18
C ALA A 148 -12.38 1.29 -2.14
N ILE A 149 -11.85 1.06 -3.34
CA ILE A 149 -12.47 0.29 -4.42
C ILE A 149 -11.37 -0.55 -5.07
N GLU A 150 -11.50 -1.86 -5.06
CA GLU A 150 -10.54 -2.79 -5.67
C GLU A 150 -9.10 -2.53 -5.19
N GLY A 151 -8.94 -2.20 -3.91
CA GLY A 151 -7.65 -1.88 -3.31
C GLY A 151 -7.08 -0.49 -3.61
N LYS A 152 -7.79 0.35 -4.36
CA LYS A 152 -7.41 1.75 -4.64
C LYS A 152 -8.19 2.67 -3.71
N VAL A 153 -7.48 3.60 -3.06
CA VAL A 153 -8.10 4.63 -2.21
C VAL A 153 -8.34 5.87 -3.05
N CYS A 154 -9.58 6.33 -3.11
CA CYS A 154 -10.01 7.46 -3.91
C CYS A 154 -10.50 8.61 -3.02
N ASP A 155 -10.11 9.84 -3.37
CA ASP A 155 -10.65 11.07 -2.78
C ASP A 155 -11.99 11.41 -3.46
N VAL A 156 -13.07 11.34 -2.69
CA VAL A 156 -14.44 11.66 -3.13
C VAL A 156 -14.99 12.90 -2.43
N THR A 157 -14.12 13.69 -1.78
CA THR A 157 -14.50 14.86 -0.97
C THR A 157 -15.35 15.87 -1.76
N PHE A 158 -15.08 16.03 -3.05
CA PHE A 158 -15.77 17.01 -3.91
C PHE A 158 -16.56 16.37 -5.06
N SER A 159 -16.73 15.04 -5.05
CA SER A 159 -17.38 14.34 -6.15
C SER A 159 -18.88 14.66 -6.16
N GLU A 160 -19.35 15.27 -7.25
CA GLU A 160 -20.76 15.63 -7.43
C GLU A 160 -21.65 14.39 -7.33
N GLY A 161 -22.69 14.47 -6.49
CA GLY A 161 -23.59 13.36 -6.23
C GLY A 161 -23.16 12.43 -5.09
N TRP A 162 -21.91 12.45 -4.62
CA TRP A 162 -21.45 11.61 -3.50
C TRP A 162 -22.22 11.88 -2.20
N VAL A 163 -22.31 13.15 -1.82
CA VAL A 163 -22.95 13.58 -0.57
C VAL A 163 -24.42 13.18 -0.58
N ASP A 164 -25.12 13.51 -1.67
CA ASP A 164 -26.54 13.21 -1.84
C ASP A 164 -26.81 11.69 -1.81
N VAL A 165 -25.97 10.87 -2.47
CA VAL A 165 -26.15 9.41 -2.44
C VAL A 165 -25.78 8.81 -1.09
N SER A 166 -24.70 9.26 -0.44
CA SER A 166 -24.30 8.73 0.87
C SER A 166 -25.38 8.96 1.94
N GLU A 167 -26.02 10.14 1.95
CA GLU A 167 -27.09 10.46 2.91
C GLU A 167 -28.39 9.73 2.59
N THR A 168 -28.70 9.54 1.30
CA THR A 168 -29.93 8.87 0.87
C THR A 168 -29.87 7.36 1.09
N ILE A 169 -28.68 6.76 0.93
CA ILE A 169 -28.51 5.31 0.87
C ILE A 169 -27.88 4.73 2.13
N GLY A 170 -27.11 5.50 2.91
CA GLY A 170 -26.56 5.09 4.21
C GLY A 170 -25.54 3.93 4.19
N VAL A 171 -25.41 3.22 3.06
CA VAL A 171 -24.52 2.07 2.84
C VAL A 171 -23.15 2.51 2.31
N LEU A 172 -23.08 3.58 1.51
CA LEU A 172 -21.83 4.12 0.98
C LEU A 172 -21.21 5.06 2.01
N GLN A 173 -20.33 4.52 2.85
CA GLN A 173 -19.69 5.26 3.94
C GLN A 173 -18.23 5.57 3.58
N PRO A 174 -17.83 6.85 3.59
CA PRO A 174 -16.42 7.21 3.60
C PRO A 174 -15.68 6.54 4.75
N GLY A 175 -14.37 6.43 4.59
CA GLY A 175 -13.47 5.78 5.52
C GLY A 175 -13.45 4.25 5.42
N HIS A 176 -14.05 3.66 4.39
CA HIS A 176 -14.17 2.21 4.25
C HIS A 176 -13.93 1.73 2.81
N ASP A 177 -13.63 0.43 2.69
CA ASP A 177 -13.76 -0.30 1.43
C ASP A 177 -15.23 -0.55 1.12
N ILE A 178 -15.62 -0.18 -0.11
CA ILE A 178 -16.98 -0.30 -0.62
C ILE A 178 -17.05 -1.15 -1.90
N THR A 179 -16.05 -2.00 -2.14
CA THR A 179 -15.90 -2.73 -3.40
C THR A 179 -17.12 -3.58 -3.73
N ARG A 180 -17.74 -4.23 -2.73
CA ARG A 180 -18.94 -5.06 -2.94
C ARG A 180 -20.21 -4.24 -3.09
N GLU A 181 -20.23 -3.05 -2.51
CA GLU A 181 -21.38 -2.17 -2.45
C GLU A 181 -21.59 -1.40 -3.77
N ILE A 182 -20.58 -1.35 -4.64
CA ILE A 182 -20.64 -0.64 -5.94
C ILE A 182 -21.49 -1.36 -7.00
N PRO A 183 -21.27 -2.65 -7.35
CA PRO A 183 -22.00 -3.31 -8.43
C PRO A 183 -23.51 -3.45 -8.17
N GLU A 184 -23.93 -3.41 -6.91
CA GLU A 184 -25.32 -3.55 -6.50
C GLU A 184 -26.11 -2.23 -6.57
N HIS A 185 -25.45 -1.11 -6.90
CA HIS A 185 -26.02 0.21 -6.70
C HIS A 185 -26.17 1.04 -8.00
N PRO A 186 -27.28 1.78 -8.21
CA PRO A 186 -27.46 2.70 -9.35
C PRO A 186 -26.64 4.00 -9.19
N VAL A 187 -25.34 3.89 -8.89
CA VAL A 187 -24.40 4.99 -9.08
C VAL A 187 -24.00 5.03 -10.56
N SER A 188 -23.89 6.22 -11.15
CA SER A 188 -23.44 6.35 -12.53
C SER A 188 -22.02 5.76 -12.65
N PRO A 189 -21.74 4.84 -13.59
CA PRO A 189 -20.38 4.30 -13.80
C PRO A 189 -19.31 5.40 -13.92
N ASN A 190 -19.71 6.54 -14.50
CA ASN A 190 -18.85 7.70 -14.72
C ASN A 190 -18.45 8.45 -13.43
N PHE A 191 -19.11 8.18 -12.29
CA PHE A 191 -18.80 8.87 -11.02
C PHE A 191 -17.38 8.52 -10.56
N PHE A 192 -17.03 7.23 -10.57
CA PHE A 192 -15.72 6.74 -10.11
C PHE A 192 -14.60 6.99 -11.11
N GLU A 193 -14.91 7.14 -12.41
CA GLU A 193 -13.92 7.53 -13.43
C GLU A 193 -13.28 8.91 -13.17
N SER A 194 -13.93 9.74 -12.35
CA SER A 194 -13.44 11.09 -12.00
C SER A 194 -12.79 11.19 -10.62
N ALA A 195 -12.92 10.14 -9.78
CA ALA A 195 -12.40 10.18 -8.42
C ALA A 195 -10.87 10.05 -8.46
N GLU A 196 -10.18 10.95 -7.76
CA GLU A 196 -8.72 10.98 -7.76
C GLU A 196 -8.18 9.85 -6.88
N ILE A 197 -7.38 8.95 -7.46
CA ILE A 197 -6.71 7.89 -6.69
C ILE A 197 -5.60 8.52 -5.86
N VAL A 198 -5.75 8.48 -4.55
CA VAL A 198 -4.83 9.07 -3.57
C VAL A 198 -3.97 8.05 -2.83
N GLY A 199 -4.15 6.75 -3.09
CA GLY A 199 -3.27 5.71 -2.56
C GLY A 199 -3.79 4.29 -2.76
N LEU A 200 -3.19 3.35 -2.03
CA LEU A 200 -3.58 1.95 -1.99
C LEU A 200 -4.15 1.58 -0.61
N LEU A 201 -5.15 0.70 -0.57
CA LEU A 201 -5.59 0.06 0.67
C LEU A 201 -4.67 -1.11 0.96
N VAL A 202 -3.99 -1.05 2.10
CA VAL A 202 -2.99 -2.05 2.49
C VAL A 202 -3.31 -2.71 3.82
N PHE A 203 -2.86 -3.94 3.99
CA PHE A 203 -3.10 -4.74 5.18
C PHE A 203 -1.76 -5.26 5.71
N ASP A 204 -1.44 -4.94 6.96
CA ASP A 204 -0.56 -5.81 7.73
C ASP A 204 -1.36 -7.01 8.26
N TYR A 205 -0.68 -7.95 8.92
CA TYR A 205 -1.36 -9.13 9.46
C TYR A 205 -2.34 -8.81 10.60
N ASP A 206 -2.11 -7.73 11.36
CA ASP A 206 -2.99 -7.33 12.46
C ASP A 206 -4.28 -6.70 11.92
N GLU A 207 -4.18 -5.91 10.85
CA GLU A 207 -5.31 -5.38 10.10
C GLU A 207 -6.12 -6.49 9.45
N LEU A 208 -5.46 -7.41 8.73
CA LEU A 208 -6.13 -8.54 8.09
C LEU A 208 -6.92 -9.36 9.12
N ALA A 209 -6.32 -9.70 10.26
CA ALA A 209 -6.93 -10.51 11.31
C ALA A 209 -8.26 -9.95 11.86
N ARG A 210 -8.50 -8.63 11.72
CA ARG A 210 -9.77 -8.00 12.14
C ARG A 210 -10.93 -8.38 11.23
N PHE A 211 -10.67 -8.80 10.01
CA PHE A 211 -11.66 -9.21 9.00
C PHE A 211 -11.87 -10.72 9.03
N SER A 212 -12.28 -11.24 10.19
CA SER A 212 -12.49 -12.68 10.41
C SER A 212 -13.87 -13.20 10.00
N GLY A 213 -14.81 -12.32 9.67
CA GLY A 213 -16.22 -12.68 9.52
C GLY A 213 -16.97 -12.92 10.83
N ALA A 214 -16.27 -12.93 11.96
CA ALA A 214 -16.88 -13.17 13.26
C ALA A 214 -17.93 -12.11 13.59
N ALA A 215 -19.00 -12.52 14.26
CA ALA A 215 -20.13 -11.63 14.59
C ALA A 215 -20.79 -10.95 13.37
N GLY A 216 -20.67 -11.55 12.17
CA GLY A 216 -21.30 -11.03 10.95
C GLY A 216 -20.56 -9.83 10.34
N THR A 217 -19.30 -9.61 10.71
CA THR A 217 -18.44 -8.60 10.07
C THR A 217 -17.94 -9.08 8.71
N LYS A 218 -17.25 -8.22 7.97
CA LYS A 218 -16.57 -8.61 6.73
C LYS A 218 -15.48 -9.66 7.01
N ALA A 219 -15.31 -10.60 6.10
CA ALA A 219 -14.31 -11.67 6.14
C ALA A 219 -13.36 -11.56 4.95
N TYR A 220 -12.07 -11.33 5.20
CA TYR A 220 -11.06 -11.16 4.15
C TYR A 220 -9.98 -12.23 4.27
N VAL A 221 -9.35 -12.59 3.15
CA VAL A 221 -8.15 -13.45 3.11
C VAL A 221 -7.09 -12.82 2.25
N ALA A 222 -5.82 -13.10 2.55
CA ALA A 222 -4.71 -12.78 1.66
C ALA A 222 -4.28 -14.01 0.85
N SER A 223 -3.89 -13.79 -0.41
CA SER A 223 -3.20 -14.77 -1.24
C SER A 223 -2.27 -14.07 -2.20
N GLY A 224 -1.00 -14.48 -2.27
CA GLY A 224 0.00 -13.90 -3.16
C GLY A 224 0.25 -12.40 -2.92
N GLY A 225 -0.03 -11.91 -1.72
CA GLY A 225 0.06 -10.48 -1.37
C GLY A 225 -1.15 -9.63 -1.79
N ILE A 226 -2.22 -10.24 -2.31
CA ILE A 226 -3.49 -9.57 -2.61
C ILE A 226 -4.52 -9.98 -1.56
N VAL A 227 -5.37 -9.05 -1.12
CA VAL A 227 -6.42 -9.28 -0.13
C VAL A 227 -7.77 -9.31 -0.84
N TYR A 228 -8.56 -10.34 -0.54
CA TYR A 228 -9.82 -10.65 -1.19
C TYR A 228 -10.95 -10.67 -0.17
N ASP A 229 -12.12 -10.16 -0.55
CA ASP A 229 -13.32 -10.25 0.28
C ASP A 229 -14.04 -11.58 0.03
N ILE A 230 -14.13 -12.40 1.08
CA ILE A 230 -14.81 -13.70 1.09
C ILE A 230 -16.10 -13.71 1.92
N SER A 231 -16.61 -12.55 2.33
CA SER A 231 -17.77 -12.39 3.25
C SER A 231 -19.06 -13.09 2.79
N GLY A 232 -19.16 -13.44 1.50
CA GLY A 232 -20.32 -14.12 0.90
C GLY A 232 -20.15 -15.63 0.70
N ILE A 233 -19.05 -16.22 1.18
CA ILE A 233 -18.68 -17.61 0.93
C ILE A 233 -18.82 -18.42 2.23
N ASP A 234 -19.29 -19.68 2.13
CA ASP A 234 -19.53 -20.55 3.30
C ASP A 234 -18.27 -20.73 4.20
N SER A 235 -17.08 -20.66 3.61
CA SER A 235 -15.78 -20.78 4.31
C SER A 235 -15.32 -19.49 5.01
N ALA A 236 -16.06 -18.38 4.89
CA ALA A 236 -15.70 -17.06 5.44
C ALA A 236 -15.26 -17.11 6.91
N LEU A 237 -16.03 -17.81 7.76
CA LEU A 237 -15.75 -17.90 9.20
C LEU A 237 -14.52 -18.75 9.55
N THR A 238 -14.06 -19.59 8.61
CA THR A 238 -12.90 -20.48 8.86
C THR A 238 -11.61 -19.85 8.36
N LEU A 239 -11.66 -19.14 7.24
CA LEU A 239 -10.47 -18.57 6.59
C LEU A 239 -10.30 -17.09 6.88
N GLY A 240 -11.36 -16.38 7.26
CA GLY A 240 -11.33 -14.94 7.46
C GLY A 240 -10.22 -14.50 8.40
N GLY A 241 -9.51 -13.45 7.99
CA GLY A 241 -8.42 -12.83 8.72
C GLY A 241 -7.08 -13.54 8.60
N THR A 242 -6.92 -14.42 7.60
CA THR A 242 -5.68 -15.19 7.40
C THR A 242 -5.09 -15.00 6.00
N ASP A 243 -3.78 -15.21 5.90
CA ASP A 243 -3.08 -15.36 4.63
C ASP A 243 -3.05 -16.84 4.27
N ILE A 244 -3.79 -17.19 3.21
CA ILE A 244 -3.96 -18.57 2.74
C ILE A 244 -3.02 -18.91 1.58
N THR A 245 -1.99 -18.08 1.33
CA THR A 245 -1.01 -18.31 0.25
C THR A 245 -0.35 -19.68 0.38
N GLY A 246 0.02 -20.08 1.59
CA GLY A 246 0.66 -21.38 1.84
C GLY A 246 -0.29 -22.54 1.55
N GLU A 247 -1.51 -22.45 2.05
CA GLU A 247 -2.57 -23.45 1.91
C GLU A 247 -2.96 -23.66 0.46
N ILE A 248 -3.09 -22.60 -0.34
CA ILE A 248 -3.36 -22.71 -1.79
C ILE A 248 -2.21 -23.41 -2.52
N ASN A 249 -0.97 -23.13 -2.15
CA ASN A 249 0.20 -23.76 -2.77
C ASN A 249 0.30 -25.26 -2.46
N GLU A 250 -0.20 -25.69 -1.30
CA GLU A 250 -0.26 -27.09 -0.89
C GLU A 250 -1.49 -27.82 -1.43
N ASP A 251 -2.65 -27.13 -1.46
CA ASP A 251 -3.92 -27.61 -1.98
C ASP A 251 -4.66 -26.53 -2.77
N ASN A 252 -4.67 -26.69 -4.10
CA ASN A 252 -5.30 -25.77 -5.02
C ASN A 252 -6.85 -25.79 -4.96
N SER A 253 -7.46 -26.63 -4.12
CA SER A 253 -8.92 -26.65 -3.93
C SER A 253 -9.48 -25.31 -3.43
N LEU A 254 -8.65 -24.51 -2.74
CA LEU A 254 -9.01 -23.18 -2.24
C LEU A 254 -8.88 -22.07 -3.30
N ALA A 255 -8.24 -22.31 -4.46
CA ALA A 255 -8.04 -21.28 -5.48
C ALA A 255 -9.36 -20.72 -6.04
N GLY A 256 -10.40 -21.56 -6.14
CA GLY A 256 -11.72 -21.13 -6.60
C GLY A 256 -12.39 -20.08 -5.70
N ILE A 257 -11.98 -20.00 -4.42
CA ILE A 257 -12.43 -18.94 -3.51
C ILE A 257 -11.89 -17.59 -4.02
N ILE A 258 -10.60 -17.54 -4.33
CA ILE A 258 -9.92 -16.32 -4.79
C ILE A 258 -10.46 -15.87 -6.15
N ASP A 259 -10.62 -16.79 -7.10
CA ASP A 259 -11.08 -16.48 -8.47
C ASP A 259 -12.48 -15.85 -8.52
N SER A 260 -13.29 -16.06 -7.48
CA SER A 260 -14.68 -15.58 -7.38
C SER A 260 -14.86 -14.39 -6.42
N SER A 261 -13.79 -13.98 -5.74
CA SER A 261 -13.83 -12.94 -4.73
C SER A 261 -13.25 -11.63 -5.24
N PRO A 262 -13.89 -10.47 -4.94
CA PRO A 262 -13.34 -9.19 -5.31
C PRO A 262 -12.08 -8.88 -4.50
N ILE A 263 -11.12 -8.22 -5.14
CA ILE A 263 -9.94 -7.64 -4.49
C ILE A 263 -10.41 -6.47 -3.62
N VAL A 264 -9.87 -6.36 -2.41
CA VAL A 264 -10.12 -5.21 -1.52
C VAL A 264 -8.84 -4.46 -1.15
N GLY A 265 -7.67 -5.07 -1.32
CA GLY A 265 -6.40 -4.39 -1.08
C GLY A 265 -5.21 -5.32 -1.19
N PHE A 266 -4.10 -4.92 -0.56
CA PHE A 266 -2.81 -5.57 -0.76
C PHE A 266 -2.06 -5.74 0.55
N MET A 267 -1.34 -6.84 0.72
CA MET A 267 -0.51 -7.05 1.89
C MET A 267 0.73 -6.15 1.84
N ILE A 268 1.01 -5.48 2.96
CA ILE A 268 2.24 -4.74 3.20
C ILE A 268 3.10 -5.50 4.20
N ASN A 269 4.42 -5.53 3.97
CA ASN A 269 5.35 -6.04 4.97
C ASN A 269 5.92 -4.86 5.76
N GLU A 270 5.79 -4.93 7.09
CA GLU A 270 6.37 -4.01 8.07
C GLU A 270 7.44 -4.67 8.96
#